data_AF-A0A1H2EGN4-F1
#
_entry.id   AF-A0A1H2EGN4-F1
#
_cell.length_a   1.000
_cell.length_b   1.000
_cell.length_c   1.000
_cell.angle_alpha   90.00
_cell.angle_beta   90.00
_cell.angle_gamma   90.00
#
_symmetry.space_group_name_H-M   'P 1'
#
loop_
_entity.id
_entity.type
_entity.pdbx_description
1 polymer ?
#
loop_
_entity_poly.entity_id
_entity_poly.type
_entity_poly.pdbx_seq_one_letter_code
_entity_poly.pdbx_strand_id
1 'polypeptide(L)'
;MTGRAKTPKRRHQPWWRRTVRLALIVMALWAVFGFAVHGFVVPLNTLTVAGFPLGFYMAAQGSLIAFVGLVFWFSARQDRIDREAGVAEPDVSGEEPPL
;
A
#
# COMPACT_ATOMS: atom_id res chain seq x y z
N MET A 1 41.21 16.79 -21.84
CA MET A 1 40.79 16.87 -20.43
C MET A 1 39.40 16.26 -20.30
N THR A 2 39.29 14.98 -19.95
CA THR A 2 38.01 14.29 -19.80
C THR A 2 37.30 14.75 -18.53
N GLY A 3 36.18 15.47 -18.70
CA GLY A 3 35.31 15.89 -17.60
C GLY A 3 34.75 14.66 -16.88
N ARG A 4 35.16 14.47 -15.63
CA ARG A 4 34.59 13.46 -14.74
C ARG A 4 33.13 13.84 -14.49
N ALA A 5 32.20 13.15 -15.16
CA ALA A 5 30.80 13.19 -14.79
C ALA A 5 30.70 12.87 -13.29
N LYS A 6 30.23 13.83 -12.49
CA LYS A 6 29.97 13.58 -11.07
C LYS A 6 28.78 12.65 -11.01
N THR A 7 29.03 11.36 -10.79
CA THR A 7 27.96 10.39 -10.50
C THR A 7 27.20 10.92 -9.28
N PRO A 8 25.91 11.27 -9.38
CA PRO A 8 25.18 11.79 -8.23
C PRO A 8 25.21 10.72 -7.13
N LYS A 9 25.65 11.11 -5.92
CA LYS A 9 25.69 10.21 -4.75
C LYS A 9 24.30 9.63 -4.54
N ARG A 10 24.21 8.31 -4.71
CA ARG A 10 23.02 7.47 -4.50
C ARG A 10 22.30 7.85 -3.20
N ARG A 11 21.26 8.69 -3.28
CA ARG A 11 20.26 8.91 -2.20
C ARG A 11 19.35 7.68 -1.98
N HIS A 12 19.75 6.49 -2.44
CA HIS A 12 18.86 5.33 -2.54
C HIS A 12 18.54 4.63 -1.21
N GLN A 13 19.37 4.78 -0.17
CA GLN A 13 19.18 4.00 1.06
C GLN A 13 17.98 4.46 1.92
N PRO A 14 17.72 5.76 2.12
CA PRO A 14 16.60 6.20 2.95
C PRO A 14 15.21 5.90 2.35
N TRP A 15 15.02 6.06 1.03
CA TRP A 15 13.71 5.83 0.40
C TRP A 15 13.38 4.33 0.34
N TRP A 16 14.35 3.48 -0.04
CA TRP A 16 14.15 2.03 -0.15
C TRP A 16 13.69 1.42 1.19
N ARG A 17 14.29 1.87 2.30
CA ARG A 17 13.88 1.45 3.65
C ARG A 17 12.43 1.85 3.96
N ARG A 18 11.96 3.00 3.48
CA ARG A 18 10.56 3.45 3.66
C ARG A 18 9.59 2.62 2.83
N THR A 19 9.94 2.34 1.58
CA THR A 19 9.14 1.46 0.70
C THR A 19 9.06 0.04 1.25
N VAL A 20 10.19 -0.56 1.66
CA VAL A 20 10.18 -1.89 2.29
C VAL A 20 9.36 -1.90 3.58
N ARG A 21 9.49 -0.87 4.44
CA ARG A 21 8.68 -0.77 5.65
C ARG A 21 7.19 -0.68 5.33
N LEU A 22 6.81 0.09 4.30
CA LEU A 22 5.43 0.18 3.84
C LEU A 22 4.92 -1.17 3.35
N ALA A 23 5.70 -1.87 2.52
CA ALA A 23 5.38 -3.20 2.02
C ALA A 23 5.22 -4.23 3.15
N LEU A 24 6.09 -4.20 4.18
CA LEU A 24 5.97 -5.07 5.35
C LEU A 24 4.69 -4.81 6.15
N ILE A 25 4.28 -3.55 6.32
CA ILE A 25 3.01 -3.21 6.98
C ILE A 25 1.83 -3.75 6.18
N VAL A 26 1.84 -3.56 4.85
CA VAL A 26 0.80 -4.10 3.97
C VAL A 26 0.76 -5.63 4.04
N MET A 27 1.91 -6.31 4.05
CA MET A 27 1.98 -7.76 4.20
C MET A 27 1.46 -8.25 5.55
N ALA A 28 1.76 -7.53 6.64
CA ALA A 28 1.22 -7.85 7.96
C ALA A 28 -0.31 -7.71 7.99
N LEU A 29 -0.85 -6.60 7.48
CA LEU A 29 -2.30 -6.39 7.38
C LEU A 29 -2.96 -7.42 6.46
N TRP A 30 -2.31 -7.74 5.35
CA TRP A 30 -2.78 -8.75 4.42
C TRP A 30 -2.89 -10.12 5.10
N ALA A 31 -1.89 -10.52 5.89
CA ALA A 31 -1.93 -11.77 6.64
C ALA A 31 -3.03 -11.77 7.72
N VAL A 32 -3.30 -10.62 8.36
CA VAL A 32 -4.41 -10.50 9.34
C VAL A 32 -5.76 -10.74 8.67
N PHE A 33 -6.06 -10.04 7.57
CA PHE A 33 -7.34 -10.18 6.87
C PHE A 33 -7.46 -11.51 6.11
N GLY A 34 -6.34 -12.08 5.67
CA GLY A 34 -6.28 -13.37 4.98
C GLY A 34 -6.36 -14.58 5.91
N PHE A 35 -5.71 -14.55 7.08
CA PHE A 35 -5.60 -15.72 7.96
C PHE A 35 -6.22 -15.52 9.34
N ALA A 36 -5.94 -14.40 10.01
CA ALA A 36 -6.41 -14.21 11.40
C ALA A 36 -7.94 -14.14 11.47
N VAL A 37 -8.58 -13.41 10.55
CA VAL A 37 -10.06 -13.35 10.47
C VAL A 37 -10.68 -14.75 10.36
N HIS A 38 -10.10 -15.62 9.52
CA HIS A 38 -10.59 -16.98 9.32
C HIS A 38 -10.29 -17.89 10.53
N GLY A 39 -9.11 -17.76 11.14
CA GLY A 39 -8.73 -18.51 12.34
C GLY A 39 -9.55 -18.14 13.59
N PHE A 40 -10.00 -16.89 13.69
CA PHE A 40 -10.79 -16.37 14.82
C PHE A 40 -12.28 -16.22 14.50
N VAL A 41 -12.81 -16.95 13.50
CA VAL A 41 -14.21 -16.81 13.07
C VAL A 41 -15.22 -17.04 14.19
N VAL A 42 -14.97 -18.03 15.07
CA VAL A 42 -15.86 -18.39 16.19
C VAL A 42 -15.99 -17.24 17.20
N PRO A 43 -14.90 -16.71 17.78
CA PRO A 43 -15.01 -15.56 18.68
C PRO A 43 -15.44 -14.28 17.96
N LEU A 44 -15.11 -14.09 16.68
CA LEU A 44 -15.60 -12.91 15.93
C LEU A 44 -17.11 -12.95 15.72
N ASN A 45 -17.71 -14.13 15.53
CA ASN A 45 -19.15 -14.27 15.32
C ASN A 45 -20.01 -13.91 16.54
N THR A 46 -19.44 -13.68 17.72
CA THR A 46 -20.19 -13.14 18.87
C THR A 46 -20.52 -11.65 18.70
N LEU A 47 -19.77 -10.96 17.84
CA LEU A 47 -20.03 -9.57 17.49
C LEU A 47 -20.88 -9.51 16.23
N THR A 48 -21.88 -8.64 16.20
CA THR A 48 -22.74 -8.43 15.04
C THR A 48 -22.44 -7.09 14.39
N VAL A 49 -22.22 -7.08 13.08
CA VAL A 49 -22.03 -5.87 12.26
C VAL A 49 -23.01 -5.91 11.10
N ALA A 50 -23.72 -4.80 10.89
CA ALA A 50 -24.71 -4.65 9.82
C ALA A 50 -25.77 -5.78 9.78
N GLY A 51 -26.12 -6.33 10.95
CA GLY A 51 -27.10 -7.43 11.08
C GLY A 51 -26.53 -8.84 10.89
N PHE A 52 -25.23 -8.99 10.63
CA PHE A 52 -24.57 -10.28 10.44
C PHE A 52 -23.48 -10.54 11.48
N PRO A 53 -23.17 -11.80 11.82
CA PRO A 53 -21.99 -12.13 12.61
C PRO A 53 -20.72 -11.58 11.94
N LEU A 54 -19.83 -10.97 12.71
CA LEU A 54 -18.67 -10.24 12.17
C LEU A 54 -17.72 -11.18 11.41
N GLY A 55 -17.48 -12.39 11.90
CA GLY A 55 -16.66 -13.37 11.20
C GLY A 55 -17.25 -13.74 9.84
N PHE A 56 -18.58 -13.94 9.76
CA PHE A 56 -19.30 -14.15 8.51
C PHE A 56 -19.20 -12.94 7.57
N TYR A 57 -19.45 -11.72 8.07
CA TYR A 57 -19.35 -10.50 7.27
C TYR A 57 -17.96 -10.32 6.68
N MET A 58 -16.91 -10.55 7.48
CA MET A 58 -15.53 -10.42 7.05
C MET A 58 -15.14 -11.47 6.01
N ALA A 59 -15.58 -12.72 6.18
CA ALA A 59 -15.38 -13.78 5.20
C ALA A 59 -16.11 -13.52 3.88
N ALA A 60 -17.33 -12.95 3.94
CA ALA A 60 -18.16 -12.72 2.76
C ALA A 60 -17.71 -11.51 1.92
N GLN A 61 -17.41 -10.37 2.54
CA GLN A 61 -17.04 -9.15 1.81
C GLN A 61 -16.15 -8.18 2.58
N GLY A 62 -16.14 -8.24 3.92
CA GLY A 62 -15.38 -7.29 4.74
C GLY A 62 -13.88 -7.34 4.47
N SER A 63 -13.29 -8.54 4.32
CA SER A 63 -11.87 -8.66 3.97
C SER A 63 -11.59 -8.13 2.55
N LEU A 64 -12.50 -8.34 1.59
CA LEU A 64 -12.34 -7.79 0.23
C LEU A 64 -12.33 -6.26 0.24
N ILE A 65 -13.27 -5.63 0.94
CA ILE A 65 -13.33 -4.18 1.10
C ILE A 65 -12.05 -3.66 1.77
N ALA A 66 -11.59 -4.33 2.82
CA ALA A 66 -10.34 -3.98 3.50
C ALA A 66 -9.13 -4.06 2.56
N PHE A 67 -9.06 -5.09 1.70
CA PHE A 67 -7.99 -5.21 0.70
C PHE A 67 -7.99 -4.07 -0.31
N VAL A 68 -9.16 -3.70 -0.85
CA VAL A 68 -9.27 -2.58 -1.79
C VAL A 68 -8.81 -1.27 -1.12
N GLY A 69 -9.28 -1.00 0.10
CA GLY A 69 -8.85 0.16 0.87
C GLY A 69 -7.33 0.16 1.14
N LEU A 70 -6.76 -1.01 1.46
CA LEU A 70 -5.33 -1.19 1.68
C LEU A 70 -4.50 -0.88 0.43
N VAL A 71 -4.97 -1.28 -0.75
CA VAL A 71 -4.29 -1.01 -2.04
C VAL A 71 -4.28 0.49 -2.34
N PHE A 72 -5.42 1.17 -2.20
CA PHE A 72 -5.47 2.63 -2.41
C PHE A 72 -4.60 3.38 -1.41
N TRP A 73 -4.65 3.00 -0.14
CA TRP A 73 -3.81 3.58 0.90
C TRP A 73 -2.31 3.35 0.64
N PHE A 74 -1.94 2.14 0.24
CA PHE A 74 -0.57 1.79 -0.15
C PHE A 74 -0.11 2.66 -1.31
N SER A 75 -0.90 2.74 -2.38
CA SER A 75 -0.59 3.52 -3.58
C SER A 75 -0.36 4.99 -3.23
N ALA A 76 -1.29 5.63 -2.51
CA ALA A 76 -1.15 7.02 -2.09
C ALA A 76 0.08 7.25 -1.18
N ARG A 77 0.41 6.27 -0.33
CA ARG A 77 1.57 6.40 0.57
C ARG A 77 2.89 6.21 -0.17
N GLN A 78 2.93 5.27 -1.12
CA GLN A 78 4.07 4.99 -1.97
C GLN A 78 4.37 6.18 -2.88
N ASP A 79 3.36 6.74 -3.52
CA ASP A 79 3.44 7.97 -4.32
C ASP A 79 3.98 9.17 -3.51
N ARG A 80 3.56 9.32 -2.24
CA ARG A 80 4.16 10.32 -1.34
C ARG A 80 5.65 10.04 -1.05
N ILE A 81 6.04 8.78 -0.84
CA ILE A 81 7.46 8.41 -0.62
C ILE A 81 8.29 8.72 -1.87
N ASP A 82 7.75 8.44 -3.05
CA ASP A 82 8.42 8.63 -4.34
C ASP A 82 8.61 10.13 -4.65
N ARG A 83 7.60 10.97 -4.37
CA ARG A 83 7.73 12.44 -4.44
C ARG A 83 8.78 12.99 -3.49
N GLU A 84 8.76 12.57 -2.22
CA GLU A 84 9.76 13.00 -1.22
C GLU A 84 11.19 12.56 -1.60
N ALA A 85 11.32 11.44 -2.31
CA ALA A 85 12.60 10.91 -2.77
C ALA A 85 13.06 11.51 -4.12
N GLY A 86 12.22 12.30 -4.80
CA GLY A 86 12.50 12.88 -6.11
C GLY A 86 12.54 11.84 -7.24
N VAL A 87 11.80 10.74 -7.08
CA VAL A 87 11.70 9.64 -8.06
C VAL A 87 10.28 9.43 -8.57
N ALA A 88 9.36 10.34 -8.24
CA ALA A 88 8.00 10.32 -8.76
C ALA A 88 8.00 10.49 -10.29
N GLU A 89 7.12 9.72 -10.95
CA GLU A 89 6.83 9.87 -12.38
C GLU A 89 6.27 11.29 -12.63
N PRO A 90 6.70 11.99 -13.70
CA PRO A 90 6.02 13.22 -14.11
C PRO A 90 4.56 12.92 -14.44
N ASP A 91 3.67 13.83 -14.03
CA ASP A 91 2.25 13.72 -14.33
C ASP A 91 2.03 13.83 -15.85
N VAL A 92 1.72 12.70 -16.49
CA VAL A 92 1.52 12.61 -17.94
C VAL A 92 0.10 13.04 -18.36
N SER A 93 -0.76 13.45 -17.41
CA SER A 93 -2.17 13.75 -17.68
C SER A 93 -2.48 15.18 -18.15
N GLY A 94 -1.46 16.01 -18.39
CA GLY A 94 -1.62 17.45 -18.60
C GLY A 94 -1.59 18.00 -20.03
N GLU A 95 -0.87 17.41 -20.98
CA GLU A 95 -0.61 18.07 -22.28
C GLU A 95 -0.48 17.04 -23.42
N GLU A 96 -1.55 16.83 -24.20
CA GLU A 96 -1.33 16.54 -25.62
C GLU A 96 -0.87 17.85 -26.28
N PRO A 97 0.30 17.86 -26.96
CA PRO A 97 0.74 19.04 -27.69
C PRO A 97 -0.28 19.35 -28.80
N PRO A 98 -0.77 20.60 -28.93
CA PRO A 98 -1.57 20.96 -30.09
C PRO A 98 -0.72 20.76 -31.35
N LEU A 99 -1.32 20.06 -32.33
CA LEU A 99 -0.73 19.75 -33.65
C LEU A 99 -0.18 20.99 -34.36
#